data_AF-A0A0W8E9W1-F1
#
_entry.id   AF-A0A0W8E9W1-F1
#
_cell.length_a   1.000
_cell.length_b   1.000
_cell.length_c   1.000
_cell.angle_alpha   90.00
_cell.angle_beta   90.00
_cell.angle_gamma   90.00
#
_symmetry.space_group_name_H-M   'P 1'
#
loop_
_entity.id
_entity.type
_entity.pdbx_description
1 polymer ?
#
loop_
_entity_poly.entity_id
_entity_poly.type
_entity_poly.pdbx_seq_one_letter_code
_entity_poly.pdbx_strand_id
1 'polypeptide(L)'
;MDRKKIATSQTLNFLKDNVLTVTDLTRSNRLSEILNKYAGEETSEIYVIQNAKNRDATAVLVDLEHYVRLLKIQEVFEKTLDEHMYQIALQRKDEKAVLSLSEVIDANDFELDKLIDSITNLDLDDE
;
A
#
# COMPACT_ATOMS: atom_id res chain seq x y z
N MET A 1 -2.55 -22.83 -17.57
CA MET A 1 -4.00 -22.95 -17.80
C MET A 1 -4.63 -21.63 -17.42
N ASP A 2 -5.16 -20.91 -18.41
CA ASP A 2 -5.81 -19.62 -18.21
C ASP A 2 -7.20 -19.88 -17.59
N ARG A 3 -7.32 -19.66 -16.26
CA ARG A 3 -8.59 -19.88 -15.56
C ARG A 3 -9.57 -18.80 -16.01
N LYS A 4 -10.54 -19.14 -16.87
CA LYS A 4 -11.66 -18.25 -17.20
C LYS A 4 -12.28 -17.75 -15.90
N LYS A 5 -12.21 -16.43 -15.66
CA LYS A 5 -12.83 -15.79 -14.51
C LYS A 5 -14.35 -15.95 -14.64
N ILE A 6 -14.96 -16.64 -13.68
CA ILE A 6 -16.42 -16.82 -13.64
C ILE A 6 -17.01 -15.51 -13.11
N ALA A 7 -17.84 -14.85 -13.91
CA ALA A 7 -18.58 -13.69 -13.47
C ALA A 7 -19.69 -14.13 -12.51
N THR A 8 -19.72 -13.56 -11.30
CA THR A 8 -20.80 -13.77 -10.33
C THR A 8 -21.80 -12.62 -10.40
N SER A 9 -23.01 -12.82 -9.88
CA SER A 9 -24.00 -11.75 -9.72
C SER A 9 -23.46 -10.60 -8.85
N GLN A 10 -22.66 -10.92 -7.82
CA GLN A 10 -22.00 -9.92 -6.98
C GLN A 10 -21.04 -9.05 -7.80
N THR A 11 -20.20 -9.66 -8.65
CA THR A 11 -19.31 -8.91 -9.54
C THR A 11 -20.09 -8.03 -10.51
N LEU A 12 -21.20 -8.52 -11.07
CA LEU A 12 -22.03 -7.73 -11.98
C LEU A 12 -22.74 -6.57 -11.27
N ASN A 13 -23.27 -6.78 -10.07
CA ASN A 13 -23.90 -5.72 -9.28
C ASN A 13 -22.88 -4.63 -8.93
N PHE A 14 -21.67 -5.02 -8.51
CA PHE A 14 -20.59 -4.06 -8.27
C PHE A 14 -20.22 -3.25 -9.52
N LEU A 15 -20.04 -3.92 -10.67
CA LEU A 15 -19.75 -3.23 -11.93
C LEU A 15 -20.87 -2.27 -12.36
N LYS A 16 -22.11 -2.58 -12.02
CA LYS A 16 -23.28 -1.79 -12.39
C LYS A 16 -23.49 -0.59 -11.48
N ASP A 17 -23.37 -0.79 -10.17
CA ASP A 17 -23.84 0.16 -9.17
C ASP A 17 -22.68 0.96 -8.54
N ASN A 18 -21.47 0.40 -8.54
CA ASN A 18 -20.30 0.96 -7.85
C ASN A 18 -19.18 1.41 -8.80
N VAL A 19 -19.24 1.08 -10.10
CA VAL A 19 -18.27 1.58 -11.08
C VAL A 19 -18.89 2.75 -11.85
N LEU A 20 -18.32 3.94 -11.65
CA LEU A 20 -18.83 5.19 -12.18
C LEU A 20 -17.84 5.81 -13.15
N THR A 21 -18.33 6.49 -14.18
CA THR A 21 -17.49 7.33 -15.03
C THR A 21 -17.37 8.74 -14.45
N VAL A 22 -16.33 9.47 -14.83
CA VAL A 22 -16.18 10.90 -14.50
C VAL A 22 -17.42 11.71 -14.92
N THR A 23 -18.03 11.34 -16.05
CA THR A 23 -19.26 11.99 -16.54
C THR A 23 -20.44 11.73 -15.62
N ASP A 24 -20.59 10.51 -15.08
CA ASP A 24 -21.67 10.17 -14.15
C ASP A 24 -21.56 11.01 -12.88
N LEU A 25 -20.35 11.19 -12.35
CA LEU A 25 -20.12 11.99 -11.15
C LEU A 25 -20.37 13.49 -11.34
N THR A 26 -20.07 14.01 -12.53
CA THR A 26 -20.10 15.46 -12.79
C THR A 26 -21.44 15.95 -13.34
N ARG A 27 -22.18 15.10 -14.05
CA ARG A 27 -23.48 15.47 -14.64
C ARG A 27 -24.69 15.05 -13.80
N SER A 28 -24.50 14.24 -12.77
CA SER A 28 -25.55 13.79 -11.87
C SER A 28 -25.25 14.19 -10.43
N ASN A 29 -26.24 14.05 -9.54
CA ASN A 29 -26.06 14.24 -8.11
C ASN A 29 -25.37 13.06 -7.40
N ARG A 30 -24.82 12.09 -8.15
CA ARG A 30 -24.25 10.86 -7.57
C ARG A 30 -23.13 11.13 -6.57
N LEU A 31 -22.26 12.09 -6.81
CA LEU A 31 -21.20 12.41 -5.84
C LEU A 31 -21.81 12.84 -4.49
N SER A 32 -22.79 13.74 -4.52
CA SER A 32 -23.48 14.18 -3.29
C SER A 32 -24.22 13.05 -2.60
N GLU A 33 -24.84 12.14 -3.34
CA GLU A 33 -25.52 10.98 -2.78
C GLU A 33 -24.54 10.00 -2.10
N ILE A 34 -23.38 9.76 -2.71
CA ILE A 34 -22.34 8.92 -2.11
C ILE A 34 -21.80 9.59 -0.83
N LEU A 35 -21.50 10.88 -0.88
CA LEU A 35 -21.03 11.63 0.30
C LEU A 35 -22.07 11.64 1.43
N ASN A 36 -23.36 11.74 1.09
CA ASN A 36 -24.43 11.64 2.07
C ASN A 36 -24.54 10.24 2.69
N LYS A 37 -24.23 9.17 1.95
CA LYS A 37 -24.14 7.82 2.53
C LYS A 37 -22.97 7.68 3.50
N TYR A 38 -21.87 8.38 3.23
CA TYR A 38 -20.71 8.43 4.12
C TYR A 38 -20.95 9.35 5.34
N ALA A 39 -21.99 10.16 5.31
CA ALA A 39 -22.36 11.01 6.43
C ALA A 39 -23.22 10.23 7.43
N GLY A 40 -22.63 9.87 8.58
CA GLY A 40 -23.36 9.42 9.76
C GLY A 40 -22.81 8.13 10.38
N GLU A 41 -22.73 7.07 9.59
CA GLU A 41 -22.20 5.77 10.04
C GLU A 41 -21.08 5.31 9.11
N GLU A 42 -20.00 4.79 9.70
CA GLU A 42 -18.88 4.23 8.95
C GLU A 42 -19.39 3.15 7.98
N THR A 43 -19.03 3.26 6.70
CA THR A 43 -19.38 2.27 5.68
C THR A 43 -18.16 1.69 4.97
N SER A 44 -18.21 0.40 4.66
CA SER A 44 -17.23 -0.28 3.81
C SER A 44 -17.61 -0.24 2.33
N GLU A 45 -18.57 0.60 1.93
CA GLU A 45 -18.99 0.73 0.54
C GLU A 45 -17.93 1.47 -0.28
N ILE A 46 -17.51 0.85 -1.39
CA ILE A 46 -16.44 1.32 -2.27
C ILE A 46 -17.04 1.71 -3.62
N TYR A 47 -16.64 2.85 -4.16
CA TYR A 47 -16.96 3.24 -5.53
C TYR A 47 -15.68 3.38 -6.35
N VAL A 48 -15.69 2.84 -7.56
CA VAL A 48 -14.56 2.92 -8.50
C VAL A 48 -14.90 3.94 -9.56
N ILE A 49 -14.00 4.89 -9.77
CA ILE A 49 -14.14 5.98 -10.71
C ILE A 49 -13.19 5.73 -11.86
N GLN A 50 -13.71 5.61 -13.08
CA GLN A 50 -12.91 5.37 -14.27
C GLN A 50 -13.09 6.48 -15.31
N ASN A 51 -12.01 6.80 -16.01
CA ASN A 51 -12.12 7.68 -17.18
C ASN A 51 -12.57 6.87 -18.41
N ALA A 52 -13.68 7.28 -19.03
CA ALA A 52 -14.21 6.60 -20.21
C ALA A 52 -13.24 6.57 -21.40
N LYS A 53 -12.33 7.55 -21.50
CA LYS A 53 -11.32 7.65 -22.58
C LYS A 53 -10.01 6.93 -22.24
N ASN A 54 -9.69 6.77 -20.96
CA ASN A 54 -8.50 6.06 -20.49
C ASN A 54 -8.87 5.16 -19.32
N ARG A 55 -9.10 3.87 -19.59
CA ARG A 55 -9.54 2.91 -18.57
C ARG A 55 -8.49 2.62 -17.51
N ASP A 56 -7.22 2.87 -17.80
CA ASP A 56 -6.14 2.72 -16.81
C ASP A 56 -6.11 3.88 -15.81
N ALA A 57 -6.73 5.02 -16.15
CA ALA A 57 -6.96 6.11 -15.21
C ALA A 57 -8.18 5.79 -14.33
N THR A 58 -7.93 5.00 -13.29
CA THR A 58 -8.93 4.54 -12.31
C THR A 58 -8.57 5.03 -10.90
N ALA A 59 -9.56 5.50 -10.16
CA ALA A 59 -9.46 5.89 -8.77
C ALA A 59 -10.56 5.22 -7.95
N VAL A 60 -10.43 5.26 -6.63
CA VAL A 60 -11.41 4.68 -5.71
C VAL A 60 -11.87 5.78 -4.75
N LEU A 61 -13.17 5.83 -4.50
CA LEU A 61 -13.79 6.64 -3.46
C LEU A 61 -14.25 5.70 -2.34
N VAL A 62 -13.84 6.03 -1.12
CA VAL A 62 -14.14 5.30 0.10
C VAL A 62 -14.48 6.31 1.20
N ASP A 63 -15.21 5.85 2.20
CA ASP A 63 -15.44 6.61 3.42
C ASP A 63 -14.10 6.94 4.10
N LEU A 64 -13.99 8.18 4.60
CA LEU A 64 -12.79 8.67 5.28
C LEU A 64 -12.52 7.87 6.56
N GLU A 65 -13.53 7.58 7.37
CA GLU A 65 -13.34 6.83 8.62
C GLU A 65 -12.86 5.40 8.32
N HIS A 66 -13.46 4.79 7.29
CA HIS A 66 -13.04 3.50 6.79
C HIS A 66 -11.59 3.50 6.30
N TYR A 67 -11.20 4.53 5.54
CA TYR A 67 -9.83 4.66 5.03
C TYR A 67 -8.80 4.87 6.14
N VAL A 68 -9.12 5.71 7.13
CA VAL A 68 -8.26 5.90 8.32
C VAL A 68 -8.06 4.58 9.06
N ARG A 69 -9.10 3.75 9.18
CA ARG A 69 -8.98 2.42 9.80
C ARG A 69 -8.05 1.50 9.00
N LEU A 70 -8.16 1.49 7.67
CA LEU A 70 -7.27 0.71 6.81
C LEU A 70 -5.81 1.16 6.96
N LEU A 71 -5.55 2.46 7.01
CA LEU A 71 -4.20 3.01 7.23
C LEU A 71 -3.62 2.56 8.57
N LYS A 72 -4.40 2.63 9.66
CA LYS A 72 -3.95 2.15 10.98
C LYS A 72 -3.58 0.67 10.97
N ILE A 73 -4.32 -0.15 10.25
CA ILE A 73 -4.01 -1.58 10.11
C ILE A 73 -2.67 -1.76 9.38
N GLN A 74 -2.45 -1.00 8.30
CA GLN A 74 -1.18 -1.03 7.57
C GLN A 74 -0.01 -0.61 8.45
N GLU A 75 -0.13 0.49 9.20
CA GLU A 75 0.91 0.99 10.11
C GLU A 75 1.27 -0.06 11.18
N VAL A 76 0.27 -0.69 11.79
CA VAL A 76 0.50 -1.75 12.80
C VAL A 76 1.18 -2.97 12.18
N PHE A 77 0.78 -3.34 10.97
CA PHE A 77 1.38 -4.46 10.25
C PHE A 77 2.85 -4.19 9.91
N GLU A 78 3.16 -3.02 9.34
CA GLU A 78 4.53 -2.59 9.03
C GLU A 78 5.40 -2.56 10.29
N LYS A 79 4.90 -1.95 11.37
CA LYS A 79 5.61 -1.93 12.66
C LYS A 79 5.90 -3.34 13.19
N THR A 80 4.94 -4.25 13.05
CA THR A 80 5.11 -5.65 13.50
C THR A 80 6.16 -6.36 12.67
N LEU A 81 6.23 -6.10 11.36
CA LEU A 81 7.28 -6.65 10.49
C LEU A 81 8.66 -6.15 10.90
N ASP A 82 8.79 -4.86 11.19
CA ASP A 82 10.05 -4.26 11.64
C ASP A 82 10.50 -4.84 12.98
N GLU A 83 9.59 -4.93 13.96
CA GLU A 83 9.88 -5.54 15.26
C GLU A 83 10.30 -7.01 15.10
N HIS A 84 9.61 -7.77 14.25
CA HIS A 84 9.95 -9.16 13.97
C HIS A 84 11.33 -9.28 13.30
N MET A 85 11.64 -8.41 12.34
CA MET A 85 12.96 -8.38 11.69
C MET A 85 14.06 -8.05 12.69
N TYR A 86 13.82 -7.11 13.59
CA TYR A 86 14.74 -6.78 14.68
C TYR A 86 14.99 -7.98 15.60
N GLN A 87 13.96 -8.75 15.95
CA GLN A 87 14.14 -9.97 16.73
C GLN A 87 14.96 -11.03 15.99
N ILE A 88 14.75 -11.20 14.68
CA ILE A 88 15.59 -12.10 13.87
C ILE A 88 17.04 -11.63 13.90
N ALA A 89 17.30 -10.34 13.71
CA ALA A 89 18.65 -9.78 13.74
C ALA A 89 19.33 -10.01 15.10
N LEU A 90 18.60 -9.81 16.21
CA LEU A 90 19.10 -10.09 17.55
C LEU A 90 19.45 -11.56 17.75
N GLN A 91 18.59 -12.48 17.29
CA GLN A 91 18.84 -13.93 17.39
C GLN A 91 20.08 -14.35 16.59
N ARG A 92 20.31 -13.70 15.45
CA ARG A 92 21.41 -14.02 14.54
C ARG A 92 22.69 -13.25 14.83
N LYS A 93 22.72 -12.36 15.83
CA LYS A 93 23.89 -11.50 16.09
C LYS A 93 25.17 -12.31 16.36
N ASP A 94 25.01 -13.44 17.04
CA ASP A 94 26.11 -14.32 17.47
C ASP A 94 26.33 -15.48 16.48
N GLU A 95 25.50 -15.57 15.43
CA GLU A 95 25.66 -16.55 14.36
C GLU A 95 26.77 -16.13 13.42
N LYS A 96 27.64 -17.08 13.04
CA LYS A 96 28.66 -16.82 12.03
C LYS A 96 28.01 -16.55 10.67
N ALA A 97 28.32 -15.41 10.07
CA ALA A 97 27.87 -15.06 8.73
C ALA A 97 28.29 -16.14 7.71
N VAL A 98 27.34 -16.56 6.87
CA VAL A 98 27.55 -17.58 5.83
C VAL A 98 28.12 -16.97 4.54
N LEU A 99 27.80 -15.71 4.28
CA LEU A 99 28.31 -14.94 3.15
C LEU A 99 29.36 -13.94 3.65
N SER A 100 30.43 -13.76 2.86
CA SER A 100 31.41 -12.71 3.09
C SER A 100 30.86 -11.34 2.69
N LEU A 101 31.42 -10.28 3.27
CA LEU A 101 30.99 -8.91 2.97
C LEU A 101 31.17 -8.55 1.48
N SER A 102 32.26 -9.02 0.86
CA SER A 102 32.53 -8.84 -0.58
C SER A 102 31.46 -9.49 -1.46
N GLU A 103 31.01 -10.70 -1.13
CA GLU A 103 29.96 -11.39 -1.89
C GLU A 103 28.62 -10.65 -1.83
N VAL A 104 28.33 -9.96 -0.72
CA VAL A 104 27.09 -9.17 -0.57
C VAL A 104 27.15 -7.87 -1.37
N ILE A 105 28.32 -7.22 -1.40
CA ILE A 105 28.55 -5.96 -2.13
C ILE A 105 28.58 -6.19 -3.64
N ASP A 106 29.12 -7.32 -4.10
CA ASP A 106 29.16 -7.63 -5.53
C ASP A 106 27.78 -8.08 -6.07
N ALA A 107 26.94 -8.68 -5.22
CA ALA A 107 25.64 -9.22 -5.60
C ALA A 107 24.50 -8.20 -5.58
N ASN A 108 24.65 -7.11 -4.81
CA ASN A 108 23.69 -6.02 -4.74
C ASN A 108 24.42 -4.78 -5.24
N ASP A 109 23.83 -3.99 -6.12
CA ASP A 109 24.41 -2.79 -6.73
C ASP A 109 24.63 -1.69 -5.66
N PHE A 110 25.54 -1.96 -4.71
CA PHE A 110 25.69 -1.29 -3.44
C PHE A 110 26.92 -0.39 -3.51
N GLU A 111 26.67 0.92 -3.46
CA GLU A 111 27.73 1.93 -3.52
C GLU A 111 28.48 2.00 -2.18
N LEU A 112 29.40 1.07 -1.98
CA LEU A 112 30.22 0.94 -0.76
C LEU A 112 30.92 2.26 -0.38
N ASP A 113 31.37 3.01 -1.39
CA ASP A 113 32.06 4.29 -1.21
C ASP A 113 31.15 5.32 -0.50
N LYS A 114 29.86 5.37 -0.85
CA LYS A 114 28.88 6.25 -0.18
C LYS A 114 28.62 5.85 1.26
N LEU A 115 28.65 4.54 1.56
CA LEU A 115 28.50 4.05 2.93
C LEU A 115 29.70 4.46 3.79
N ILE A 116 30.92 4.27 3.28
CA ILE A 116 32.15 4.65 3.97
C ILE A 116 32.16 6.15 4.24
N ASP A 117 31.79 6.97 3.26
CA ASP A 117 31.66 8.42 3.44
C ASP A 117 30.62 8.78 4.52
N SER A 118 29.50 8.05 4.59
CA SER A 118 28.45 8.30 5.58
C SER A 118 28.85 7.91 7.00
N ILE A 119 29.65 6.83 7.16
CA ILE A 119 30.17 6.39 8.46
C ILE A 119 31.28 7.33 8.94
N THR A 120 32.15 7.79 8.04
CA THR A 120 33.29 8.64 8.40
C THR A 120 32.86 10.06 8.77
N ASN A 121 31.72 10.52 8.26
CA ASN A 121 31.11 11.81 8.63
C ASN A 121 30.09 11.69 9.77
N LEU A 122 29.93 10.51 10.37
CA LEU A 122 29.14 10.33 11.57
C LEU A 122 30.02 10.74 12.75
N ASP A 123 30.00 12.04 13.09
CA ASP A 123 30.50 12.50 14.38
C ASP A 123 29.67 11.76 15.44
N LEU A 124 30.29 10.75 16.06
CA LEU A 124 29.76 10.14 17.27
C LEU A 124 29.87 11.23 18.35
N ASP A 125 28.79 11.95 18.59
CA ASP A 125 28.65 12.76 19.79
C ASP A 125 28.78 11.82 20.99
N ASP A 126 29.98 11.80 21.58
CA ASP A 126 30.26 11.12 22.84
C ASP A 126 29.47 11.80 23.97
N GLU A 127 28.34 11.22 24.37
CA GLU A 127 27.73 11.37 25.72
C GLU A 127 27.45 10.02 26.38
#